data_AF-X0UIU2-F1
#
_entry.id   AF-X0UIU2-F1
#
_cell.length_a   1.000
_cell.length_b   1.000
_cell.length_c   1.000
_cell.angle_alpha   90.00
_cell.angle_beta   90.00
_cell.angle_gamma   90.00
#
_symmetry.space_group_name_H-M   'P 1'
#
loop_
_entity.id
_entity.type
_entity.pdbx_description
1 polymer ?
#
loop_
_entity_poly.entity_id
_entity_poly.type
_entity_poly.pdbx_seq_one_letter_code
_entity_poly.pdbx_strand_id
1 'polypeptide(L)'
;MNSKDRVLAAIAHEEPDRVPVDYWAVPEVNQSLLEEFELVNEDELLEKLKIDIRYVKPSFSSSDFEEQPDGSLHKRLSDGTFADIWGVKRKEISWGRGSYLEMISSPLGEANSVREIENHSWPDVEAFNYESILKQCLNYKDFAIICTGDRLTTRASIFKLAMYLRGMDRFFMDLALNP
;
A
#
# COMPACT_ATOMS: atom_id res chain seq x y z
N MET A 1 -22.29 -15.28 -11.85
CA MET A 1 -21.59 -14.07 -12.35
C MET A 1 -20.09 -14.27 -12.14
N ASN A 2 -19.21 -13.65 -12.95
CA ASN A 2 -17.79 -13.62 -12.59
C ASN A 2 -17.55 -12.60 -11.46
N SER A 3 -16.33 -12.55 -10.91
CA SER A 3 -15.99 -11.67 -9.79
C SER A 3 -16.15 -10.19 -10.14
N LYS A 4 -15.75 -9.80 -11.35
CA LYS A 4 -15.91 -8.43 -11.86
C LYS A 4 -17.38 -8.00 -11.91
N ASP A 5 -18.22 -8.79 -12.56
CA ASP A 5 -19.66 -8.51 -12.74
C ASP A 5 -20.36 -8.43 -11.38
N ARG A 6 -19.99 -9.32 -10.45
CA ARG A 6 -20.51 -9.34 -9.08
C ARG A 6 -20.23 -8.04 -8.34
N VAL A 7 -18.98 -7.56 -8.39
CA VAL A 7 -18.59 -6.30 -7.75
C VAL A 7 -19.27 -5.11 -8.42
N LEU A 8 -19.34 -5.09 -9.76
CA LEU A 8 -19.99 -4.00 -10.50
C LEU A 8 -21.50 -3.91 -10.22
N ALA A 9 -22.19 -5.05 -10.12
CA ALA A 9 -23.61 -5.08 -9.71
C ALA A 9 -23.80 -4.49 -8.31
N ALA A 10 -22.97 -4.89 -7.34
CA ALA A 10 -23.02 -4.35 -5.97
C ALA A 10 -22.77 -2.83 -5.93
N ILE A 11 -21.79 -2.32 -6.70
CA ILE A 11 -21.53 -0.87 -6.83
C ILE A 11 -22.72 -0.14 -7.45
N ALA A 12 -23.40 -0.77 -8.41
CA ALA A 12 -24.60 -0.23 -9.04
C ALA A 12 -25.87 -0.33 -8.17
N HIS A 13 -25.75 -0.79 -6.92
CA HIS A 13 -26.87 -1.06 -6.02
C HIS A 13 -27.87 -2.11 -6.56
N GLU A 14 -27.39 -3.04 -7.38
CA GLU A 14 -28.13 -4.21 -7.85
C GLU A 14 -27.78 -5.44 -6.99
N GLU A 15 -28.70 -6.40 -6.84
CA GLU A 15 -28.47 -7.61 -6.06
C GLU A 15 -27.58 -8.61 -6.83
N PRO A 16 -26.34 -8.89 -6.38
CA PRO A 16 -25.47 -9.86 -7.03
C PRO A 16 -25.80 -11.30 -6.63
N ASP A 17 -25.19 -12.28 -7.31
CA ASP A 17 -25.33 -13.71 -6.99
C ASP A 17 -24.79 -14.11 -5.59
N ARG A 18 -23.89 -13.31 -5.01
CA ARG A 18 -23.49 -13.31 -3.60
C ARG A 18 -22.83 -11.98 -3.23
N VAL A 19 -22.69 -11.71 -1.93
CA VAL A 19 -21.91 -10.57 -1.43
C VAL A 19 -20.47 -10.64 -1.97
N PRO A 20 -19.95 -9.59 -2.62
CA PRO A 20 -18.56 -9.52 -3.03
C PRO A 20 -17.62 -9.43 -1.82
N VAL A 21 -16.46 -10.07 -1.91
CA VAL A 21 -15.50 -10.18 -0.80
C VAL A 21 -14.12 -9.67 -1.23
N ASP A 22 -13.52 -8.88 -0.35
CA ASP A 22 -12.11 -8.49 -0.38
C ASP A 22 -11.36 -9.14 0.80
N TYR A 23 -10.04 -9.26 0.69
CA TYR A 23 -9.20 -9.87 1.71
C TYR A 23 -7.91 -9.10 1.94
N TRP A 24 -7.66 -8.74 3.20
CA TRP A 24 -6.46 -8.05 3.65
C TRP A 24 -5.93 -8.74 4.89
N ALA A 25 -4.63 -9.03 4.88
CA ALA A 25 -3.96 -9.57 6.04
C ALA A 25 -2.51 -9.09 6.12
N VAL A 26 -1.89 -9.42 7.25
CA VAL A 26 -0.45 -9.29 7.46
C VAL A 26 0.28 -10.50 6.86
N PRO A 27 1.56 -10.36 6.45
CA PRO A 27 2.30 -11.43 5.81
C PRO A 27 2.32 -12.74 6.59
N GLU A 28 2.36 -12.68 7.92
CA GLU A 28 2.40 -13.84 8.81
C GLU A 28 1.10 -14.66 8.74
N VAL A 29 -0.04 -13.99 8.57
CA VAL A 29 -1.34 -14.64 8.37
C VAL A 29 -1.44 -15.23 6.96
N ASN A 30 -0.97 -14.50 5.93
CA ASN A 30 -0.90 -15.04 4.57
C ASN A 30 -0.07 -16.32 4.52
N GLN A 31 1.12 -16.30 5.13
CA GLN A 31 2.01 -17.46 5.19
C GLN A 31 1.35 -18.64 5.90
N SER A 32 0.70 -18.40 7.05
CA SER A 32 0.00 -19.45 7.79
C SER A 32 -1.14 -20.08 6.97
N LEU A 33 -1.86 -19.29 6.18
CA LEU A 33 -2.95 -19.79 5.33
C LEU A 33 -2.43 -20.54 4.09
N LEU A 34 -1.31 -20.10 3.52
CA LEU A 34 -0.64 -20.84 2.45
C LEU A 34 -0.20 -22.23 2.92
N GLU A 35 0.39 -22.31 4.12
CA GLU A 35 0.81 -23.58 4.73
C GLU A 35 -0.40 -24.48 5.05
N GLU A 36 -1.43 -23.95 5.71
CA GLU A 36 -2.64 -24.71 6.09
C GLU A 36 -3.39 -25.27 4.87
N PHE A 37 -3.43 -24.52 3.77
CA PHE A 37 -4.12 -24.95 2.56
C PHE A 37 -3.21 -25.64 1.53
N GLU A 38 -1.92 -25.83 1.86
CA GLU A 38 -0.90 -26.41 0.97
C GLU A 38 -0.81 -25.70 -0.40
N LEU A 39 -0.85 -24.36 -0.37
CA LEU A 39 -0.85 -23.50 -1.56
C LEU A 39 0.54 -22.90 -1.81
N VAL A 40 0.84 -22.63 -3.07
CA VAL A 40 2.18 -22.20 -3.50
C VAL A 40 2.32 -20.67 -3.49
N ASN A 41 1.24 -19.94 -3.74
CA ASN A 41 1.27 -18.49 -3.92
C ASN A 41 -0.04 -17.81 -3.50
N GLU A 42 0.01 -16.48 -3.37
CA GLU A 42 -1.12 -15.68 -2.93
C GLU A 42 -2.32 -15.71 -3.90
N ASP A 43 -2.10 -15.85 -5.22
CA ASP A 43 -3.21 -15.94 -6.17
C ASP A 43 -4.05 -17.20 -5.93
N GLU A 44 -3.42 -18.34 -5.66
CA GLU A 44 -4.10 -19.58 -5.26
C GLU A 44 -4.87 -19.39 -3.94
N LEU A 45 -4.32 -18.65 -2.98
CA LEU A 45 -4.99 -18.35 -1.72
C LEU A 45 -6.24 -17.50 -1.95
N LEU A 46 -6.14 -16.44 -2.76
CA LEU A 46 -7.27 -15.59 -3.09
C LEU A 46 -8.37 -16.34 -3.86
N GLU A 47 -7.99 -17.29 -4.73
CA GLU A 47 -8.95 -18.19 -5.38
C GLU A 47 -9.62 -19.13 -4.38
N LYS A 48 -8.85 -19.76 -3.49
CA LYS A 48 -9.34 -20.64 -2.41
C LYS A 48 -10.36 -19.93 -1.53
N LEU A 49 -10.08 -18.68 -1.17
CA LEU A 49 -10.93 -17.82 -0.35
C LEU A 49 -12.08 -17.16 -1.15
N LYS A 50 -12.15 -17.39 -2.47
CA LYS A 50 -13.16 -16.82 -3.38
C LYS A 50 -13.19 -15.29 -3.35
N ILE A 51 -12.03 -14.67 -3.33
CA ILE A 51 -11.87 -13.21 -3.31
C ILE A 51 -12.14 -12.63 -4.69
N ASP A 52 -13.01 -11.62 -4.72
CA ASP A 52 -13.55 -11.04 -5.95
C ASP A 52 -12.67 -9.91 -6.52
N ILE A 53 -11.77 -9.40 -5.70
CA ILE A 53 -10.90 -8.25 -5.99
C ILE A 53 -9.46 -8.72 -6.22
N ARG A 54 -8.76 -8.06 -7.15
CA ARG A 54 -7.32 -8.17 -7.35
C ARG A 54 -6.68 -6.79 -7.32
N TYR A 55 -5.52 -6.71 -6.68
CA TYR A 55 -4.73 -5.49 -6.59
C TYR A 55 -3.68 -5.49 -7.68
N VAL A 56 -3.59 -4.38 -8.41
CA VAL A 56 -2.53 -4.18 -9.40
C VAL A 56 -1.77 -2.90 -9.04
N LYS A 57 -0.47 -2.89 -9.29
CA LYS A 57 0.36 -1.71 -9.06
C LYS A 57 1.55 -1.69 -10.03
N PRO A 58 2.13 -0.51 -10.31
CA PRO A 58 3.34 -0.46 -11.11
C PRO A 58 4.45 -1.24 -10.41
N SER A 59 5.16 -2.09 -11.15
CA SER A 59 6.40 -2.69 -10.68
C SER A 59 7.42 -1.57 -10.42
N PHE A 60 8.12 -1.67 -9.29
CA PHE A 60 9.08 -0.68 -8.85
C PHE A 60 10.50 -1.23 -8.95
N SER A 61 11.45 -0.40 -9.36
CA SER A 61 12.87 -0.73 -9.41
C SER A 61 13.71 0.47 -9.01
N SER A 62 14.53 0.31 -7.98
CA SER A 62 15.42 1.35 -7.47
C SER A 62 16.69 0.71 -6.89
N SER A 63 17.81 1.45 -6.90
CA SER A 63 19.03 1.04 -6.18
C SER A 63 18.91 1.20 -4.66
N ASP A 64 17.99 2.06 -4.22
CA ASP A 64 17.97 2.55 -2.85
C ASP A 64 16.86 1.93 -2.00
N PHE A 65 15.75 1.56 -2.62
CA PHE A 65 14.54 1.09 -1.95
C PHE A 65 14.14 -0.28 -2.49
N GLU A 66 13.62 -1.12 -1.60
CA GLU A 66 13.17 -2.47 -1.94
C GLU A 66 11.69 -2.64 -1.63
N GLU A 67 11.02 -3.41 -2.49
CA GLU A 67 9.67 -3.87 -2.22
C GLU A 67 9.68 -5.08 -1.29
N GLN A 68 8.92 -4.99 -0.20
CA GLN A 68 8.78 -6.08 0.76
C GLN A 68 7.59 -6.99 0.44
N PRO A 69 7.52 -8.20 1.03
CA PRO A 69 6.40 -9.12 0.84
C PRO A 69 5.03 -8.54 1.20
N ASP A 70 4.96 -7.58 2.12
CA ASP A 70 3.70 -6.90 2.45
C ASP A 70 3.28 -5.87 1.38
N GLY A 71 4.15 -5.58 0.41
CA GLY A 71 3.96 -4.61 -0.66
C GLY A 71 4.39 -3.18 -0.30
N SER A 72 5.09 -2.98 0.82
CA SER A 72 5.71 -1.71 1.20
C SER A 72 7.02 -1.44 0.47
N LEU A 73 7.30 -0.18 0.17
CA LEU A 73 8.56 0.28 -0.44
C LEU A 73 9.40 1.03 0.59
N HIS A 74 10.50 0.42 1.05
CA HIS A 74 11.36 1.05 2.05
C HIS A 74 12.80 0.56 2.00
N LYS A 75 13.68 1.26 2.70
CA LYS A 75 15.08 0.88 2.91
C LYS A 75 15.44 0.87 4.37
N ARG A 76 16.35 -0.04 4.75
CA ARG A 76 16.92 -0.08 6.10
C ARG A 76 18.05 0.95 6.21
N LEU A 77 18.06 1.71 7.29
CA LEU A 77 19.08 2.70 7.62
C LEU A 77 20.15 2.09 8.54
N SER A 78 21.29 2.77 8.66
CA SER A 78 22.44 2.32 9.46
C SER A 78 22.15 2.20 10.96
N ASP A 79 21.15 2.92 11.47
CA ASP A 79 20.69 2.87 12.86
C ASP A 79 19.65 1.75 13.11
N GLY A 80 19.37 0.92 12.11
CA GLY A 80 18.39 -0.18 12.17
C GLY A 80 16.94 0.26 11.96
N THR A 81 16.67 1.55 11.80
CA THR A 81 15.35 2.06 11.41
C THR A 81 15.13 1.93 9.89
N PHE A 82 13.96 2.31 9.41
CA PHE A 82 13.59 2.25 8.00
C PHE A 82 13.16 3.62 7.50
N ALA A 83 13.35 3.89 6.22
CA ALA A 83 12.75 5.03 5.53
C ALA A 83 11.95 4.53 4.33
N ASP A 84 10.71 5.00 4.18
CA ASP A 84 9.96 4.78 2.94
C ASP A 84 10.43 5.71 1.82
N ILE A 85 9.87 5.51 0.62
CA ILE A 85 10.17 6.32 -0.57
C ILE A 85 9.85 7.81 -0.40
N TRP A 86 9.05 8.19 0.59
CA TRP A 86 8.69 9.57 0.91
C TRP A 86 9.61 10.18 1.99
N GLY A 87 10.56 9.42 2.52
CA GLY A 87 11.48 9.84 3.57
C GLY A 87 10.92 9.72 4.99
N VAL A 88 9.73 9.15 5.17
CA VAL A 88 9.14 8.95 6.50
C VAL A 88 9.89 7.82 7.21
N LYS A 89 10.44 8.13 8.40
CA LYS A 89 11.19 7.14 9.17
C LYS A 89 10.26 6.29 10.03
N ARG A 90 10.54 4.99 10.05
CA ARG A 90 9.78 3.99 10.78
C ARG A 90 10.68 3.07 11.57
N LYS A 91 10.13 2.50 12.63
CA LYS A 91 10.74 1.44 13.42
C LYS A 91 9.83 0.23 13.40
N GLU A 92 10.44 -0.95 13.30
CA GLU A 92 9.72 -2.20 13.46
C GLU A 92 9.39 -2.44 14.93
N ILE A 93 8.11 -2.68 15.20
CA ILE A 93 7.57 -2.99 16.52
C ILE A 93 6.95 -4.38 16.46
N SER A 94 7.49 -5.31 17.25
CA SER A 94 6.96 -6.68 17.33
C SER A 94 5.80 -6.75 18.33
N TRP A 95 4.74 -7.46 17.95
CA TRP A 95 3.62 -7.82 18.80
C TRP A 95 3.61 -9.32 19.14
N GLY A 96 4.76 -9.99 18.97
CA GLY A 96 4.97 -11.39 19.34
C GLY A 96 4.83 -12.37 18.18
N ARG A 97 3.69 -12.39 17.48
CA ARG A 97 3.49 -13.27 16.29
C ARG A 97 3.61 -12.55 14.95
N GLY A 98 4.07 -11.32 14.98
CA GLY A 98 4.38 -10.52 13.81
C GLY A 98 4.90 -9.14 14.20
N SER A 99 5.00 -8.25 13.22
CA SER A 99 5.48 -6.88 13.43
C SER A 99 4.71 -5.85 12.60
N TYR A 100 4.87 -4.57 12.98
CA TYR A 100 4.45 -3.44 12.17
C TYR A 100 5.57 -2.40 12.09
N LEU A 101 5.62 -1.66 10.99
CA LEU A 101 6.45 -0.48 10.87
C LEU A 101 5.69 0.74 11.41
N GLU A 102 6.06 1.19 12.60
CA GLU A 102 5.48 2.37 13.22
C GLU A 102 6.29 3.63 12.87
N MET A 103 5.58 4.73 12.59
CA MET A 103 6.21 6.02 12.29
C MET A 103 6.91 6.59 13.52
N ILE A 104 8.16 7.01 13.33
CA ILE A 104 8.97 7.65 14.38
C ILE A 104 9.42 9.06 14.00
N SER A 105 9.39 9.44 12.72
CA SER A 105 9.74 10.79 12.28
C SER A 105 9.13 11.15 10.93
N SER A 106 8.62 12.38 10.86
CA SER A 106 8.04 13.02 9.67
C SER A 106 9.07 13.95 9.01
N PRO A 107 9.41 13.76 7.72
CA PRO A 107 10.52 14.46 7.06
C PRO A 107 10.25 15.96 6.88
N LEU A 108 8.98 16.36 6.78
CA LEU A 108 8.55 17.75 6.62
C LEU A 108 7.93 18.31 7.91
N GLY A 109 8.15 17.65 9.05
CA GLY A 109 7.63 18.07 10.35
C GLY A 109 8.01 19.51 10.69
N GLU A 110 9.26 19.87 10.44
CA GLU A 110 9.81 21.20 10.74
C GLU A 110 9.81 22.15 9.55
N ALA A 111 9.17 21.81 8.43
CA ALA A 111 9.16 22.66 7.25
C ALA A 111 8.45 24.00 7.54
N ASN A 112 9.13 25.14 7.37
CA ASN A 112 8.55 26.47 7.67
C ASN A 112 8.28 27.31 6.42
N SER A 113 8.53 26.75 5.23
CA SER A 113 8.33 27.43 3.96
C SER A 113 7.94 26.45 2.85
N VAL A 114 7.23 26.95 1.84
CA VAL A 114 6.91 26.17 0.62
C VAL A 114 8.19 25.67 -0.04
N ARG A 115 9.26 26.48 -0.03
CA ARG A 115 10.55 26.11 -0.62
C ARG A 115 11.19 24.89 0.04
N GLU A 116 11.01 24.68 1.35
CA GLU A 116 11.50 23.47 2.02
C GLU A 116 10.74 22.22 1.58
N ILE A 117 9.44 22.36 1.31
CA ILE A 117 8.60 21.29 0.76
C ILE A 117 9.02 20.96 -0.68
N GLU A 118 9.22 21.98 -1.51
CA GLU A 118 9.65 21.82 -2.91
C GLU A 118 11.03 21.16 -3.03
N ASN A 119 11.95 21.45 -2.10
CA ASN A 119 13.30 20.87 -2.08
C ASN A 119 13.38 19.49 -1.42
N HIS A 120 12.25 18.94 -0.95
CA HIS A 120 12.22 17.58 -0.40
C HIS A 120 12.65 16.56 -1.45
N SER A 121 13.29 15.48 -1.01
CA SER A 121 13.66 14.37 -1.89
C SER A 121 12.43 13.51 -2.20
N TRP A 122 11.62 14.00 -3.14
CA TRP A 122 10.41 13.31 -3.60
C TRP A 122 10.74 11.98 -4.30
N PRO A 123 9.84 10.98 -4.23
CA PRO A 123 10.02 9.74 -4.98
C PRO A 123 10.23 10.00 -6.47
N ASP A 124 11.18 9.28 -7.07
CA ASP A 124 11.40 9.30 -8.51
C ASP A 124 10.29 8.52 -9.22
N VAL A 125 9.54 9.21 -10.08
CA VAL A 125 8.45 8.62 -10.85
C VAL A 125 8.95 7.64 -11.92
N GLU A 126 10.19 7.81 -12.38
CA GLU A 126 10.82 6.96 -13.40
C GLU A 126 11.25 5.60 -12.83
N ALA A 127 11.31 5.47 -11.49
CA ALA A 127 11.52 4.18 -10.81
C ALA A 127 10.31 3.22 -10.93
N PHE A 128 9.17 3.70 -11.45
CA PHE A 128 7.95 2.93 -11.60
C PHE A 128 7.67 2.61 -13.08
N ASN A 129 7.50 1.31 -13.38
CA ASN A 129 7.07 0.88 -14.71
C ASN A 129 5.54 0.75 -14.75
N TYR A 130 4.87 1.78 -15.27
CA TYR A 130 3.41 1.81 -15.39
C TYR A 130 2.84 0.84 -16.44
N GLU A 131 3.62 0.44 -17.45
CA GLU A 131 3.18 -0.54 -18.46
C GLU A 131 2.94 -1.92 -17.84
N SER A 132 3.61 -2.22 -16.71
CA SER A 132 3.40 -3.46 -15.96
C SER A 132 1.96 -3.62 -15.46
N ILE A 133 1.23 -2.51 -15.24
CA ILE A 133 -0.16 -2.52 -14.78
C ILE A 133 -1.05 -3.17 -15.85
N LEU A 134 -0.84 -2.83 -17.12
CA LEU A 134 -1.64 -3.38 -18.21
C LEU A 134 -1.55 -4.91 -18.27
N LYS A 135 -0.34 -5.45 -18.10
CA LYS A 135 -0.10 -6.91 -18.08
C LYS A 135 -0.84 -7.57 -16.91
N GLN A 136 -0.78 -6.97 -15.72
CA GLN A 136 -1.51 -7.47 -14.54
C GLN A 136 -3.03 -7.43 -14.76
N CYS A 137 -3.55 -6.33 -15.30
CA CYS A 137 -4.99 -6.21 -15.59
C CYS A 137 -5.49 -7.29 -16.55
N LEU A 138 -4.69 -7.67 -17.55
CA LEU A 138 -5.03 -8.74 -18.48
C LEU A 138 -5.08 -10.11 -17.79
N ASN A 139 -4.20 -10.36 -16.82
CA ASN A 139 -4.21 -11.60 -16.03
C ASN A 139 -5.45 -11.70 -15.13
N TYR A 140 -5.99 -10.57 -14.68
CA TYR A 140 -7.13 -10.50 -13.77
C TYR A 140 -8.43 -10.03 -14.41
N LYS A 141 -8.60 -10.21 -15.73
CA LYS A 141 -9.73 -9.66 -16.52
C LYS A 141 -11.14 -10.00 -16.00
N ASP A 142 -11.29 -11.14 -15.31
CA ASP A 142 -12.55 -11.65 -14.77
C ASP A 142 -12.79 -11.24 -13.30
N PHE A 143 -11.85 -10.50 -12.71
CA PHE A 143 -11.93 -9.95 -11.36
C PHE A 143 -12.16 -8.43 -11.37
N ALA A 144 -12.67 -7.90 -10.26
CA ALA A 144 -12.63 -6.46 -10.04
C ALA A 144 -11.20 -6.06 -9.70
N ILE A 145 -10.70 -4.99 -10.31
CA ILE A 145 -9.31 -4.56 -10.17
C ILE A 145 -9.27 -3.24 -9.41
N ILE A 146 -8.41 -3.19 -8.40
CA ILE A 146 -8.04 -1.94 -7.71
C ILE A 146 -6.60 -1.62 -8.04
N CYS A 147 -6.37 -0.44 -8.65
CA CYS A 147 -5.04 0.11 -8.80
C CYS A 147 -4.56 0.68 -7.46
N THR A 148 -3.42 0.21 -6.97
CA THR A 148 -2.81 0.65 -5.70
C THR A 148 -1.40 1.18 -5.94
N GLY A 149 -0.87 1.91 -4.94
CA GLY A 149 0.54 2.26 -4.80
C GLY A 149 1.22 1.51 -3.64
N ASP A 150 2.29 2.12 -3.13
CA ASP A 150 2.99 1.73 -1.90
C ASP A 150 2.02 1.55 -0.73
N ARG A 151 2.16 0.42 -0.02
CA ARG A 151 1.30 0.06 1.11
C ARG A 151 1.42 1.03 2.28
N LEU A 152 2.60 1.58 2.56
CA LEU A 152 2.81 2.39 3.76
C LEU A 152 2.15 3.76 3.67
N THR A 153 2.04 4.32 2.47
CA THR A 153 1.69 5.74 2.33
C THR A 153 0.67 6.07 1.24
N THR A 154 0.77 5.46 0.06
CA THR A 154 0.01 5.90 -1.13
C THR A 154 -1.18 5.03 -1.49
N ARG A 155 -1.39 3.91 -0.78
CA ARG A 155 -2.53 3.00 -1.03
C ARG A 155 -3.91 3.60 -0.72
N ALA A 156 -4.02 4.63 0.14
CA ALA A 156 -5.32 5.08 0.67
C ALA A 156 -5.72 6.51 0.28
N SER A 157 -4.89 7.51 0.61
CA SER A 157 -5.25 8.92 0.37
C SER A 157 -4.04 9.86 0.47
N ILE A 158 -4.12 10.97 -0.26
CA ILE A 158 -3.16 12.09 -0.15
C ILE A 158 -3.20 12.68 1.27
N PHE A 159 -4.37 12.70 1.91
CA PHE A 159 -4.53 13.20 3.27
C PHE A 159 -3.68 12.41 4.28
N LYS A 160 -3.70 11.07 4.19
CA LYS A 160 -2.90 10.20 5.05
C LYS A 160 -1.41 10.38 4.80
N LEU A 161 -1.01 10.52 3.53
CA LEU A 161 0.37 10.82 3.17
C LEU A 161 0.81 12.17 3.77
N ALA A 162 -0.02 13.21 3.68
CA ALA A 162 0.27 14.51 4.28
C ALA A 162 0.46 14.44 5.80
N MET A 163 -0.38 13.66 6.51
CA MET A 163 -0.20 13.40 7.94
C MET A 163 1.16 12.77 8.26
N TYR A 164 1.67 11.87 7.42
CA TYR A 164 2.97 11.24 7.63
C TYR A 164 4.15 12.15 7.28
N LEU A 165 4.02 12.93 6.20
CA LEU A 165 5.05 13.86 5.75
C LEU A 165 5.23 15.01 6.74
N ARG A 166 4.12 15.62 7.17
CA ARG A 166 4.09 16.82 8.01
C ARG A 166 4.04 16.53 9.51
N GLY A 167 3.65 15.31 9.90
CA GLY A 167 3.27 15.01 11.26
C GLY A 167 1.79 15.35 11.48
N MET A 168 1.07 14.44 12.12
CA MET A 168 -0.38 14.48 12.22
C MET A 168 -0.89 15.73 12.94
N ASP A 169 -0.30 16.04 14.09
CA ASP A 169 -0.63 17.21 14.92
C ASP A 169 -0.41 18.51 14.15
N ARG A 170 0.77 18.69 13.54
CA ARG A 170 1.11 19.88 12.76
C ARG A 170 0.24 20.02 11.53
N PHE A 171 0.01 18.93 10.80
CA PHE A 171 -0.85 18.95 9.62
C PHE A 171 -2.27 19.40 9.95
N PHE A 172 -2.86 18.91 11.05
CA PHE A 172 -4.18 19.37 11.47
C PHE A 172 -4.19 20.83 11.93
N MET A 173 -3.12 21.30 12.60
CA MET A 173 -2.98 22.71 12.93
C MET A 173 -2.82 23.59 11.68
N ASP A 174 -2.07 23.13 10.67
CA ASP A 174 -1.89 23.85 9.40
C ASP A 174 -3.24 24.03 8.69
N LEU A 175 -4.08 22.99 8.62
CA LEU A 175 -5.42 23.10 8.02
C LEU A 175 -6.33 24.12 8.73
N ALA A 176 -6.17 24.29 10.04
CA ALA A 176 -6.97 25.21 10.82
C ALA A 176 -6.45 26.65 10.77
N LEU A 177 -5.12 26.82 10.77
CA LEU A 177 -4.46 28.12 10.85
C LEU A 177 -4.13 28.72 9.47
N ASN A 178 -3.95 27.88 8.46
CA ASN A 178 -3.49 28.24 7.10
C ASN A 178 -4.21 27.38 6.02
N PRO A 179 -5.53 27.52 5.84
CA PRO A 179 -6.32 26.69 4.91
C PRO A 179 -6.04 26.95 3.42
#